data_AF-A0A928YY38-F1
#
_entry.id   AF-A0A928YY38-F1
#
_cell.length_a   1.000
_cell.length_b   1.000
_cell.length_c   1.000
_cell.angle_alpha   90.00
_cell.angle_beta   90.00
_cell.angle_gamma   90.00
#
_symmetry.space_group_name_H-M   'P 1'
#
loop_
_entity.id
_entity.type
_entity.pdbx_description
1 polymer ?
#
loop_
_entity_poly.entity_id
_entity_poly.type
_entity_poly.pdbx_seq_one_letter_code
_entity_poly.pdbx_strand_id
1 'polypeptide(L)'
;MKRCQTPAPLQPGDRLCVIAPSGTLREFTAFNQGVEVWKQRGYQVELMPGFDDRYGYLAGTDENRRTQLLTALKDSTCRGILCTRGGWGGARLLEKWRFPAVDPKWLIGFSDITSLLWAYAEEGSSGVHAPLLTTIASEPDWSKSRLFDWVEGRSLA
;
A
#
# COMPACT_ATOMS: atom_id res chain seq x y z
N MET A 1 -4.36 18.80 -12.30
CA MET A 1 -4.66 17.62 -11.45
C MET A 1 -6.03 17.79 -10.83
N LYS A 2 -6.82 16.71 -10.72
CA LYS A 2 -8.07 16.72 -9.94
C LYS A 2 -7.74 17.06 -8.48
N ARG A 3 -8.64 17.74 -7.77
CA ARG A 3 -8.50 17.90 -6.32
C ARG A 3 -8.56 16.49 -5.70
N CYS A 4 -7.51 16.10 -5.01
CA CYS A 4 -7.47 14.78 -4.39
C CYS A 4 -8.46 14.69 -3.22
N GLN A 5 -9.21 13.59 -3.18
CA GLN A 5 -10.04 13.18 -2.06
C GLN A 5 -9.17 12.37 -1.11
N THR A 6 -9.12 12.81 0.15
CA THR A 6 -8.49 12.05 1.21
C THR A 6 -9.41 10.89 1.59
N PRO A 7 -8.92 9.64 1.61
CA PRO A 7 -9.68 8.51 2.13
C PRO A 7 -10.18 8.78 3.54
N ALA A 8 -11.30 8.18 3.92
CA ALA A 8 -11.78 8.32 5.29
C ALA A 8 -10.75 7.73 6.30
N PRO A 9 -10.62 8.32 7.49
CA PRO A 9 -9.67 7.88 8.51
C PRO A 9 -9.77 6.39 8.82
N LEU A 10 -8.62 5.74 8.97
CA LEU A 10 -8.51 4.37 9.43
C LEU A 10 -8.86 4.26 10.92
N GLN A 11 -9.44 3.12 11.29
CA GLN A 11 -9.80 2.78 12.66
C GLN A 11 -9.42 1.32 12.98
N PRO A 12 -9.13 0.99 14.26
CA PRO A 12 -8.98 -0.41 14.66
C PRO A 12 -10.19 -1.25 14.21
N GLY A 13 -9.93 -2.45 13.68
CA GLY A 13 -10.91 -3.32 13.04
C GLY A 13 -10.97 -3.20 11.52
N ASP A 14 -10.47 -2.10 10.94
CA ASP A 14 -10.46 -1.92 9.48
C ASP A 14 -9.61 -2.99 8.78
N ARG A 15 -10.11 -3.44 7.62
CA ARG A 15 -9.40 -4.37 6.73
C ARG A 15 -8.40 -3.64 5.85
N LEU A 16 -7.16 -4.11 5.88
CA LEU A 16 -6.05 -3.62 5.06
C LEU A 16 -5.54 -4.75 4.16
N CYS A 17 -5.48 -4.52 2.85
CA CYS A 17 -4.98 -5.50 1.90
C CYS A 17 -3.49 -5.26 1.62
N VAL A 18 -2.70 -6.32 1.63
CA VAL A 18 -1.27 -6.28 1.32
C VAL A 18 -1.04 -6.71 -0.13
N ILE A 19 -0.34 -5.87 -0.90
CA ILE A 19 0.00 -6.13 -2.30
C ILE A 19 1.50 -6.01 -2.54
N ALA A 20 1.99 -6.70 -3.57
CA ALA A 20 3.39 -6.62 -3.99
C ALA A 20 3.53 -6.02 -5.40
N PRO A 21 3.40 -4.69 -5.57
CA PRO A 21 3.32 -4.08 -6.90
C PRO A 21 4.69 -3.97 -7.60
N SER A 22 5.78 -4.18 -6.87
CA SER A 22 7.14 -3.91 -7.32
C SER A 22 7.97 -5.20 -7.36
N GLY A 23 9.17 -5.23 -6.78
CA GLY A 23 10.00 -6.44 -6.76
C GLY A 23 9.58 -7.49 -5.72
N THR A 24 9.98 -8.74 -5.95
CA THR A 24 9.69 -9.93 -5.13
C THR A 24 10.16 -9.76 -3.69
N LEU A 25 9.37 -10.26 -2.73
CA LEU A 25 9.68 -10.20 -1.31
C LEU A 25 10.91 -11.08 -1.00
N ARG A 26 11.90 -10.51 -0.31
CA ARG A 26 13.13 -11.23 0.10
C ARG A 26 13.33 -11.21 1.60
N GLU A 27 12.90 -10.14 2.25
CA GLU A 27 13.12 -9.86 3.67
C GLU A 27 11.91 -10.31 4.51
N PHE A 28 11.59 -11.61 4.48
CA PHE A 28 10.38 -12.16 5.15
C PHE A 28 10.30 -11.81 6.65
N THR A 29 11.43 -11.82 7.38
CA THR A 29 11.46 -11.43 8.79
C THR A 29 11.01 -9.99 8.98
N ALA A 30 11.58 -9.05 8.22
CA ALA A 30 11.22 -7.63 8.31
C ALA A 30 9.78 -7.38 7.87
N PHE A 31 9.33 -8.07 6.82
CA PHE A 31 7.94 -8.05 6.38
C PHE A 31 6.97 -8.51 7.47
N ASN A 32 7.23 -9.66 8.11
CA ASN A 32 6.37 -10.19 9.16
C ASN A 32 6.33 -9.24 10.37
N GLN A 33 7.46 -8.63 10.74
CA GLN A 33 7.50 -7.61 11.78
C GLN A 33 6.67 -6.37 11.40
N GLY A 34 6.72 -5.94 10.13
CA GLY A 34 5.91 -4.82 9.66
C GLY A 34 4.42 -5.13 9.62
N VAL A 35 4.02 -6.36 9.23
CA VAL A 35 2.64 -6.82 9.33
C VAL A 35 2.16 -6.74 10.78
N GLU A 36 3.01 -7.16 11.72
CA GLU A 36 2.68 -7.17 13.14
C GLU A 36 2.48 -5.76 13.72
N VAL A 37 3.24 -4.76 13.25
CA VAL A 37 3.04 -3.34 13.63
C VAL A 37 1.60 -2.87 13.36
N TRP A 38 1.00 -3.29 12.24
CA TRP A 38 -0.39 -2.97 11.92
C TRP A 38 -1.38 -3.84 12.73
N LYS A 39 -1.11 -5.15 12.87
CA LYS A 39 -2.00 -6.04 13.64
C LYS A 39 -2.09 -5.66 15.12
N GLN A 40 -0.99 -5.31 15.77
CA GLN A 40 -0.95 -4.87 17.17
C GLN A 40 -1.75 -3.58 17.40
N ARG A 41 -1.95 -2.80 16.34
CA ARG A 41 -2.76 -1.58 16.35
C ARG A 41 -4.25 -1.84 16.08
N GLY A 42 -4.64 -3.12 15.95
CA GLY A 42 -6.02 -3.57 15.81
C GLY A 42 -6.51 -3.74 14.37
N TYR A 43 -5.64 -3.61 13.36
CA TYR A 43 -6.04 -3.74 11.96
C TYR A 43 -6.15 -5.21 11.50
N GLN A 44 -7.09 -5.49 10.60
CA GLN A 44 -7.20 -6.80 9.94
C GLN A 44 -6.34 -6.80 8.67
N VAL A 45 -5.12 -7.30 8.76
CA VAL A 45 -4.16 -7.31 7.65
C VAL A 45 -4.30 -8.60 6.83
N GLU A 46 -4.78 -8.47 5.59
CA GLU A 46 -4.98 -9.56 4.63
C GLU A 46 -3.88 -9.57 3.57
N LEU A 47 -3.27 -10.73 3.32
CA LEU A 47 -2.30 -10.90 2.24
C LEU A 47 -3.00 -11.29 0.94
N MET A 48 -2.84 -10.49 -0.12
CA MET A 48 -3.43 -10.83 -1.41
C MET A 48 -2.73 -12.05 -2.03
N PRO A 49 -3.45 -12.95 -2.74
CA PRO A 49 -2.82 -14.07 -3.43
C PRO A 49 -1.69 -13.63 -4.35
N GLY A 50 -0.54 -14.33 -4.26
CA GLY A 50 0.67 -14.02 -5.02
C GLY A 50 1.51 -12.86 -4.45
N PHE A 51 1.28 -12.42 -3.21
CA PHE A 51 2.10 -11.37 -2.58
C PHE A 51 3.60 -11.75 -2.46
N ASP A 52 3.91 -13.05 -2.46
CA ASP A 52 5.24 -13.65 -2.38
C ASP A 52 5.68 -14.31 -3.70
N ASP A 53 4.95 -14.09 -4.79
CA ASP A 53 5.32 -14.58 -6.12
C ASP A 53 6.69 -14.04 -6.56
N ARG A 54 7.31 -14.77 -7.49
CA ARG A 54 8.62 -14.40 -8.04
C ARG A 54 8.66 -14.57 -9.55
N TYR A 55 9.01 -13.48 -10.22
CA TYR A 55 9.28 -13.41 -11.66
C TYR A 55 10.57 -12.61 -11.89
N GLY A 56 11.72 -13.27 -11.77
CA GLY A 56 13.03 -12.61 -11.76
C GLY A 56 13.15 -11.64 -10.58
N TYR A 57 13.26 -10.34 -10.88
CA TYR A 57 13.24 -9.27 -9.86
C TYR A 57 11.83 -8.99 -9.34
N LEU A 58 10.80 -9.17 -10.17
CA LEU A 58 9.42 -8.71 -9.95
C LEU A 58 8.63 -9.68 -9.06
N ALA A 59 7.67 -9.16 -8.28
CA ALA A 59 6.79 -9.96 -7.43
C ALA A 59 5.65 -10.63 -8.22
N GLY A 60 5.99 -11.31 -9.31
CA GLY A 60 5.06 -11.87 -10.29
C GLY A 60 4.97 -11.05 -11.59
N THR A 61 4.17 -11.54 -12.53
CA THR A 61 3.92 -10.86 -13.81
C THR A 61 3.24 -9.49 -13.60
N ASP A 62 3.27 -8.63 -14.63
CA ASP A 62 2.55 -7.35 -14.57
C ASP A 62 1.03 -7.59 -14.36
N GLU A 63 0.48 -8.64 -14.99
CA GLU A 63 -0.91 -9.07 -14.85
C GLU A 63 -1.25 -9.50 -13.41
N ASN A 64 -0.40 -10.33 -12.78
CA ASN A 64 -0.64 -10.77 -11.40
C ASN A 64 -0.60 -9.60 -10.42
N ARG A 65 0.42 -8.75 -10.50
CA ARG A 65 0.59 -7.59 -9.61
C ARG A 65 -0.51 -6.54 -9.81
N ARG A 66 -0.93 -6.30 -11.05
CA ARG A 66 -2.09 -5.44 -11.36
C ARG A 66 -3.39 -6.04 -10.83
N THR A 67 -3.55 -7.36 -10.88
CA THR A 67 -4.73 -8.06 -10.34
C THR A 67 -4.81 -7.91 -8.82
N GLN A 68 -3.70 -8.00 -8.09
CA GLN A 68 -3.67 -7.72 -6.65
C GLN A 68 -4.14 -6.29 -6.35
N LEU A 69 -3.59 -5.29 -7.06
CA LEU A 69 -3.98 -3.89 -6.90
C LEU A 69 -5.47 -3.67 -7.23
N LEU A 70 -5.94 -4.18 -8.36
CA LEU A 70 -7.34 -4.02 -8.79
C LEU A 70 -8.32 -4.69 -7.84
N THR A 71 -7.99 -5.87 -7.33
CA THR A 71 -8.82 -6.60 -6.37
C THR A 71 -8.94 -5.81 -5.06
N ALA A 72 -7.82 -5.32 -4.52
CA ALA A 72 -7.82 -4.50 -3.30
C ALA A 72 -8.60 -3.18 -3.48
N LEU A 73 -8.48 -2.54 -4.64
CA LEU A 73 -9.23 -1.33 -4.98
C LEU A 73 -10.75 -1.59 -5.07
N LYS A 74 -11.17 -2.72 -5.64
CA LYS A 74 -12.58 -3.07 -5.82
C LYS A 74 -13.27 -3.68 -4.60
N ASP A 75 -12.51 -4.21 -3.63
CA ASP A 75 -13.06 -4.80 -2.41
C ASP A 75 -13.68 -3.72 -1.51
N SER A 76 -15.00 -3.55 -1.47
CA SER A 76 -15.65 -2.51 -0.67
C SER A 76 -15.38 -2.59 0.85
N THR A 77 -14.87 -3.72 1.35
CA THR A 77 -14.50 -3.90 2.76
C THR A 77 -13.07 -3.44 3.06
N CYS A 78 -12.20 -3.35 2.04
CA CYS A 78 -10.83 -2.88 2.18
C CYS A 78 -10.78 -1.36 2.32
N ARG A 79 -10.16 -0.89 3.41
CA ARG A 79 -10.00 0.53 3.76
C ARG A 79 -8.63 1.11 3.42
N GLY A 80 -7.63 0.23 3.29
CA GLY A 80 -6.27 0.61 2.92
C GLY A 80 -5.49 -0.52 2.27
N ILE A 81 -4.45 -0.14 1.54
CA ILE A 81 -3.60 -0.98 0.71
C ILE A 81 -2.17 -0.73 1.15
N LEU A 82 -1.52 -1.78 1.67
CA LEU A 82 -0.15 -1.76 2.15
C LEU A 82 0.77 -2.41 1.11
N CYS A 83 1.85 -1.74 0.74
CA CYS A 83 2.83 -2.31 -0.19
C CYS A 83 3.89 -3.11 0.57
N THR A 84 4.18 -4.35 0.12
CA THR A 84 5.18 -5.23 0.75
C THR A 84 6.57 -4.59 0.77
N ARG A 85 7.05 -4.18 -0.41
CA ARG A 85 8.34 -3.51 -0.63
C ARG A 85 8.34 -2.66 -1.91
N GLY A 86 9.35 -1.80 -2.05
CA GLY A 86 9.58 -0.92 -3.20
C GLY A 86 10.46 -1.58 -4.26
N GLY A 87 11.34 -0.82 -4.92
CA GLY A 87 12.30 -1.37 -5.87
C GLY A 87 12.07 -0.93 -7.31
N TRP A 88 11.62 -1.84 -8.17
CA TRP A 88 11.30 -1.60 -9.57
C TRP A 88 10.11 -2.46 -9.97
N GLY A 89 9.13 -1.86 -10.64
CA GLY A 89 8.01 -2.58 -11.24
C GLY A 89 6.67 -1.87 -11.08
N GLY A 90 6.54 -0.89 -10.19
CA GLY A 90 5.30 -0.15 -9.94
C GLY A 90 4.83 0.62 -11.19
N ALA A 91 5.73 1.34 -11.85
CA ALA A 91 5.40 2.11 -13.06
C ALA A 91 4.91 1.22 -14.22
N ARG A 92 5.39 -0.04 -14.30
CA ARG A 92 4.96 -1.00 -15.32
C ARG A 92 3.47 -1.32 -15.22
N LEU A 93 2.90 -1.29 -14.01
CA LEU A 93 1.48 -1.56 -13.80
C LEU A 93 0.58 -0.53 -14.48
N LEU A 94 1.11 0.68 -14.72
CA LEU A 94 0.42 1.79 -15.36
C LEU A 94 0.46 1.74 -16.90
N GLU A 95 1.24 0.84 -17.51
CA GLU A 95 1.28 0.70 -18.96
C GLU A 95 -0.08 0.25 -19.51
N LYS A 96 -0.69 1.12 -20.33
CA LYS A 96 -2.05 0.93 -20.90
C LYS A 96 -3.11 0.64 -19.83
N TRP A 97 -2.93 1.17 -18.63
CA TRP A 97 -3.82 0.95 -17.49
C TRP A 97 -4.09 2.25 -16.75
N ARG A 98 -5.27 2.35 -16.13
CA ARG A 98 -5.66 3.47 -15.28
C ARG A 98 -6.36 2.93 -14.03
N PHE A 99 -6.28 3.69 -12.94
CA PHE A 99 -7.04 3.37 -11.75
C PHE A 99 -8.55 3.38 -12.08
N PRO A 100 -9.32 2.39 -11.59
CA PRO A 100 -10.76 2.39 -11.76
C PRO A 100 -11.39 3.53 -10.96
N ALA A 101 -12.55 4.02 -11.42
CA ALA A 101 -13.37 4.93 -10.63
C ALA A 101 -14.02 4.17 -9.46
N VAL A 102 -13.38 4.21 -8.30
CA VAL A 102 -13.82 3.61 -7.04
C VAL A 102 -13.63 4.61 -5.90
N ASP A 103 -14.28 4.38 -4.77
CA ASP A 103 -14.09 5.21 -3.59
C ASP A 103 -12.62 5.23 -3.15
N PRO A 104 -12.08 6.39 -2.73
CA PRO A 104 -10.69 6.53 -2.36
C PRO A 104 -10.35 5.69 -1.12
N LYS A 105 -9.20 5.02 -1.18
CA LYS A 105 -8.64 4.17 -0.12
C LYS A 105 -7.20 4.57 0.13
N TRP A 106 -6.70 4.30 1.32
CA TRP A 106 -5.30 4.59 1.60
C TRP A 106 -4.38 3.68 0.78
N LEU A 107 -3.64 4.21 -0.19
CA LEU A 107 -2.50 3.52 -0.82
C LEU A 107 -1.22 3.95 -0.09
N ILE A 108 -0.54 3.01 0.56
CA ILE A 108 0.57 3.29 1.48
C ILE A 108 1.86 2.59 1.01
N GLY A 109 2.90 3.38 0.78
CA GLY A 109 4.25 2.90 0.45
C GLY A 109 5.16 4.03 -0.02
N PHE A 110 6.45 3.75 -0.22
CA PHE A 110 7.43 4.76 -0.67
C PHE A 110 8.36 4.23 -1.75
N SER A 111 9.31 5.06 -2.21
CA SER A 111 10.28 4.70 -3.25
C SER A 111 9.57 4.44 -4.59
N ASP A 112 9.72 3.28 -5.21
CA ASP A 112 9.06 2.91 -6.48
C ASP A 112 7.54 3.05 -6.46
N ILE A 113 6.92 2.95 -5.27
CA ILE A 113 5.48 3.14 -5.08
C ILE A 113 5.04 4.57 -5.43
N THR A 114 5.95 5.54 -5.48
CA THR A 114 5.69 6.93 -5.92
C THR A 114 5.00 6.97 -7.29
N SER A 115 5.37 6.08 -8.21
CA SER A 115 4.73 5.98 -9.53
C SER A 115 3.22 5.74 -9.41
N LEU A 116 2.82 4.80 -8.54
CA LEU A 116 1.42 4.49 -8.26
C LEU A 116 0.73 5.61 -7.49
N LEU A 117 1.41 6.22 -6.50
CA LEU A 117 0.86 7.33 -5.73
C LEU A 117 0.53 8.54 -6.61
N TRP A 118 1.41 8.87 -7.56
CA TRP A 118 1.16 9.95 -8.52
C TRP A 118 0.00 9.65 -9.45
N ALA A 119 -0.03 8.45 -10.06
CA ALA A 119 -1.15 8.06 -10.91
C ALA A 119 -2.48 8.00 -10.14
N TYR A 120 -2.45 7.62 -8.86
CA TYR A 120 -3.64 7.62 -7.99
C TYR A 120 -4.13 9.05 -7.70
N ALA A 121 -3.20 9.98 -7.47
CA ALA A 121 -3.50 11.40 -7.29
C ALA A 121 -4.05 12.06 -8.57
N GLU A 122 -3.56 11.67 -9.75
CA GLU A 122 -4.12 12.14 -11.04
C GLU A 122 -5.59 11.75 -11.21
N GLU A 123 -5.99 10.59 -10.69
CA GLU A 123 -7.38 10.16 -10.69
C GLU A 123 -8.24 10.79 -9.58
N GLY A 124 -7.61 11.59 -8.71
CA GLY A 124 -8.28 12.38 -7.68
C GLY A 124 -8.34 11.71 -6.31
N SER A 125 -7.46 10.75 -6.03
CA SER A 125 -7.40 10.07 -4.73
C SER A 125 -6.06 10.28 -4.04
N SER A 126 -6.06 10.62 -2.76
CA SER A 126 -4.82 10.74 -1.98
C SER A 126 -4.33 9.39 -1.49
N GLY A 127 -3.05 9.09 -1.74
CA GLY A 127 -2.29 8.06 -1.01
C GLY A 127 -1.33 8.67 0.01
N VAL A 128 -0.48 7.84 0.61
CA VAL A 128 0.55 8.26 1.58
C VAL A 128 1.91 7.70 1.16
N HIS A 129 2.86 8.61 0.98
CA HIS A 129 4.25 8.23 0.81
C HIS A 129 4.87 7.91 2.18
N ALA A 130 4.98 6.62 2.52
CA ALA A 130 5.27 6.15 3.87
C ALA A 130 6.00 4.80 3.88
N PRO A 131 6.60 4.40 5.03
CA PRO A 131 7.31 3.12 5.17
C PRO A 131 6.55 1.90 4.63
N LEU A 132 7.28 0.99 3.99
CA LEU A 132 6.76 -0.26 3.45
C LEU A 132 6.64 -1.31 4.58
N LEU A 133 5.93 -2.41 4.35
CA LEU A 133 5.89 -3.51 5.34
C LEU A 133 7.27 -4.07 5.65
N THR A 134 8.19 -4.04 4.70
CA THR A 134 9.59 -4.47 4.91
C THR A 134 10.45 -3.46 5.66
N THR A 135 9.99 -2.23 5.92
CA THR A 135 10.81 -1.18 6.55
C THR A 135 10.18 -0.56 7.78
N ILE A 136 8.85 -0.59 7.93
CA ILE A 136 8.13 0.09 9.02
C ILE A 136 8.57 -0.36 10.42
N ALA A 137 8.95 -1.64 10.59
CA ALA A 137 9.40 -2.15 11.88
C ALA A 137 10.72 -1.51 12.36
N SER A 138 11.61 -1.15 11.41
CA SER A 138 12.90 -0.52 11.69
C SER A 138 12.83 1.00 11.84
N GLU A 139 11.68 1.61 11.57
CA GLU A 139 11.52 3.05 11.73
C GLU A 139 11.63 3.47 13.20
N PRO A 140 12.11 4.68 13.51
CA PRO A 140 11.98 5.24 14.84
C PRO A 140 10.50 5.47 15.18
N ASP A 141 10.15 5.39 16.46
CA ASP A 141 8.74 5.41 16.89
C ASP A 141 8.01 6.69 16.49
N TRP A 142 8.70 7.84 16.47
CA TRP A 142 8.09 9.10 16.01
C TRP A 142 7.66 9.04 14.52
N SER A 143 8.40 8.31 13.68
CA SER A 143 8.10 8.16 12.25
C SER A 143 6.86 7.28 12.06
N LYS A 144 6.79 6.16 12.80
CA LYS A 144 5.59 5.31 12.86
C LYS A 144 4.39 6.11 13.35
N SER A 145 4.52 6.84 14.44
CA SER A 145 3.45 7.66 15.01
C SER A 145 2.93 8.69 14.01
N ARG A 146 3.79 9.36 13.23
CA ARG A 146 3.35 10.31 12.21
C ARG A 146 2.56 9.68 11.07
N LEU A 147 3.01 8.53 10.55
CA LEU A 147 2.23 7.77 9.56
C LEU A 147 0.83 7.50 10.10
N PHE A 148 0.79 7.03 11.33
CA PHE A 148 -0.40 6.63 12.02
C PHE A 148 -1.34 7.78 12.41
N ASP A 149 -0.79 8.91 12.82
CA ASP A 149 -1.55 10.14 13.04
C ASP A 149 -2.25 10.55 11.74
N TRP A 150 -1.53 10.53 10.62
CA TRP A 150 -2.08 10.92 9.34
C TRP A 150 -3.22 10.01 8.87
N VAL A 151 -3.00 8.70 8.82
CA VAL A 151 -4.00 7.77 8.28
C VAL A 151 -5.21 7.62 9.18
N GLU A 152 -5.09 7.91 10.48
CA GLU A 152 -6.20 7.93 11.44
C GLU A 152 -6.85 9.31 11.60
N GLY A 153 -6.47 10.30 10.78
CA GLY A 153 -7.09 11.61 10.78
C GLY A 153 -6.74 12.48 12.00
N ARG A 154 -5.63 12.20 12.69
CA ARG A 154 -5.07 13.05 13.74
C ARG A 154 -4.18 14.15 13.15
N SER A 155 -4.01 15.22 13.90
CA SER A 155 -3.20 16.36 13.48
C SER A 155 -1.71 16.02 13.47
N LEU A 156 -1.01 16.41 12.40
CA LEU A 156 0.45 16.43 12.31
C LEU A 156 0.96 17.80 12.79
N ALA A 157 0.84 18.09 14.09
CA ALA A 157 1.42 19.31 14.67
C ALA A 157 2.96 19.20 14.78
#